data_AF-A0A2L2YKF5-F1
#
_entry.id   AF-A0A2L2YKF5-F1
#
_cell.length_a   1.000
_cell.length_b   1.000
_cell.length_c   1.000
_cell.angle_alpha   90.00
_cell.angle_beta   90.00
_cell.angle_gamma   90.00
#
_symmetry.space_group_name_H-M   'P 1'
#
loop_
_entity.id
_entity.type
_entity.pdbx_description
1 polymer ?
#
loop_
_entity_poly.entity_id
_entity_poly.type
_entity_poly.pdbx_seq_one_letter_code
_entity_poly.pdbx_strand_id
1 'polypeptide(L)'
;THLTSKSVALALKNIPTLAELWYNNVPAAIREAVDLKDFSEIKVNQSFNLNNLVLLHDSRKPAGQLTTTLNGCIKVYPLIKNLIISELETEMQLELCSEFENLEKCRLQLAETVYSQLCINNSLELRGDKLTSLLLTSFTVSIEVLAKCCPSLVD
;
A
#
# COMPACT_ATOMS: atom_id res chain seq x y z
N THR A 1 -26.26 1.56 4.85
CA THR A 1 -26.05 0.39 3.98
C THR A 1 -24.60 -0.02 4.11
N HIS A 2 -24.30 -1.24 4.59
CA HIS A 2 -22.91 -1.69 4.73
C HIS A 2 -22.33 -2.03 3.35
N LEU A 3 -21.27 -1.33 2.93
CA LEU A 3 -20.51 -1.63 1.73
C LEU A 3 -19.78 -2.97 1.90
N THR A 4 -20.16 -3.97 1.10
CA THR A 4 -19.48 -5.27 1.04
C THR A 4 -18.38 -5.25 -0.01
N SER A 5 -17.37 -6.11 0.15
CA SER A 5 -16.32 -6.33 -0.86
C SER A 5 -16.92 -6.60 -2.24
N LYS A 6 -18.02 -7.38 -2.30
CA LYS A 6 -18.71 -7.75 -3.54
C LYS A 6 -19.33 -6.57 -4.27
N SER A 7 -19.91 -5.63 -3.54
CA SER A 7 -20.47 -4.41 -4.13
C SER A 7 -19.37 -3.49 -4.68
N VAL A 8 -18.25 -3.38 -3.96
CA VAL A 8 -17.08 -2.62 -4.41
C VAL A 8 -16.42 -3.29 -5.62
N ALA A 9 -16.33 -4.62 -5.61
CA ALA A 9 -15.82 -5.44 -6.71
C ALA A 9 -16.60 -5.20 -8.01
N LEU A 10 -17.93 -5.18 -7.92
CA LEU A 10 -18.81 -4.90 -9.04
C LEU A 10 -18.60 -3.48 -9.58
N ALA A 11 -18.41 -2.50 -8.70
CA ALA A 11 -18.13 -1.12 -9.10
C ALA A 11 -16.78 -1.02 -9.83
N LEU A 12 -15.74 -1.69 -9.34
CA LEU A 12 -14.42 -1.71 -9.97
C LEU A 12 -14.42 -2.43 -11.33
N LYS A 13 -15.20 -3.51 -11.49
CA LYS A 13 -15.43 -4.17 -12.79
C LYS A 13 -16.06 -3.21 -13.82
N ASN A 14 -17.04 -2.42 -13.38
CA ASN A 14 -17.82 -1.56 -14.27
C ASN A 14 -17.20 -0.18 -14.50
N ILE A 15 -16.31 0.27 -13.60
CA ILE A 15 -15.64 1.57 -13.64
C ILE A 15 -14.14 1.35 -13.41
N PRO A 16 -13.41 0.75 -14.38
CA PRO A 16 -11.97 0.49 -14.25
C PRO A 16 -11.15 1.79 -14.19
N THR A 17 -11.73 2.93 -14.54
CA THR A 17 -11.16 4.28 -14.44
C THR A 17 -11.31 4.91 -13.06
N LEU A 18 -11.93 4.23 -12.09
CA LEU A 18 -12.04 4.75 -10.73
C LEU A 18 -10.63 4.94 -10.15
N ALA A 19 -10.26 6.20 -9.95
CA ALA A 19 -8.92 6.56 -9.48
C ALA A 19 -8.82 6.50 -7.94
N GLU A 20 -9.87 6.89 -7.23
CA GLU A 20 -9.88 6.91 -5.77
C GLU A 20 -10.97 6.03 -5.16
N LEU A 21 -10.57 5.16 -4.24
CA LEU A 21 -11.45 4.26 -3.48
C LEU A 21 -11.03 4.22 -2.01
N TRP A 22 -11.76 4.93 -1.16
CA TRP A 22 -11.55 4.95 0.28
C TRP A 22 -12.30 3.78 0.94
N TYR A 23 -11.76 2.58 0.79
CA TYR A 23 -12.34 1.34 1.34
C TYR A 23 -11.26 0.48 2.01
N ASN A 24 -11.45 0.12 3.29
CA ASN A 24 -10.42 -0.54 4.11
C ASN A 24 -10.07 -1.97 3.67
N ASN A 25 -10.72 -2.50 2.63
CA ASN A 25 -10.50 -3.85 2.12
C ASN A 25 -10.46 -3.90 0.59
N VAL A 26 -9.91 -2.86 -0.06
CA VAL A 26 -9.71 -2.82 -1.53
C VAL A 26 -9.13 -4.13 -2.08
N PRO A 27 -8.09 -4.76 -1.48
CA PRO A 27 -7.56 -6.01 -2.01
C PRO A 27 -8.57 -7.16 -2.06
N ALA A 28 -9.48 -7.27 -1.09
CA ALA A 28 -10.51 -8.30 -1.11
C ALA A 28 -11.57 -8.00 -2.18
N ALA A 29 -12.02 -6.75 -2.27
CA ALA A 29 -12.92 -6.33 -3.34
C ALA A 29 -12.31 -6.61 -4.71
N ILE A 30 -10.99 -6.49 -4.87
CA ILE A 30 -10.36 -6.74 -6.16
C ILE A 30 -10.19 -8.22 -6.44
N ARG A 31 -9.79 -9.03 -5.46
CA ARG A 31 -9.85 -10.49 -5.61
C ARG A 31 -11.25 -10.95 -6.05
N GLU A 32 -12.31 -10.41 -5.45
CA GLU A 32 -13.68 -10.65 -5.89
C GLU A 32 -14.00 -10.06 -7.29
N ALA A 33 -13.37 -8.93 -7.66
CA ALA A 33 -13.53 -8.28 -8.96
C ALA A 33 -12.81 -9.02 -10.11
N VAL A 34 -11.80 -9.81 -9.81
CA VAL A 34 -11.09 -10.62 -10.84
C VAL A 34 -11.32 -12.11 -10.67
N ASP A 35 -12.22 -12.49 -9.77
CA ASP A 35 -12.57 -13.88 -9.42
C ASP A 35 -11.32 -14.72 -9.05
N LEU A 36 -10.39 -14.09 -8.33
CA LEU A 36 -9.15 -14.72 -7.88
C LEU A 36 -9.27 -15.21 -6.45
N LYS A 37 -8.76 -16.41 -6.19
CA LYS A 37 -8.63 -16.94 -4.82
C LYS A 37 -7.53 -16.23 -4.05
N ASP A 38 -6.40 -15.98 -4.73
CA ASP A 38 -5.29 -15.18 -4.22
C ASP A 38 -4.57 -14.45 -5.37
N PHE A 39 -3.58 -13.64 -4.99
CA PHE A 39 -2.86 -12.79 -5.93
C PHE A 39 -1.76 -13.50 -6.74
N SER A 40 -1.52 -14.80 -6.51
CA SER A 40 -0.59 -15.58 -7.35
C SER A 40 -1.15 -15.85 -8.76
N GLU A 41 -2.47 -15.79 -8.91
CA GLU A 41 -3.20 -16.09 -10.14
C GLU A 41 -3.37 -14.86 -11.08
N ILE A 42 -2.88 -13.68 -10.68
CA ILE A 42 -2.99 -12.45 -11.47
C ILE A 42 -2.20 -12.56 -12.79
N LYS A 43 -2.88 -12.28 -13.91
CA LYS A 43 -2.23 -12.05 -15.20
C LYS A 43 -1.89 -10.56 -15.37
N VAL A 44 -0.73 -10.27 -15.97
CA VAL A 44 -0.17 -8.90 -16.15
C VAL A 44 -1.12 -7.92 -16.85
N ASN A 45 -2.09 -8.42 -17.62
CA ASN A 45 -3.06 -7.62 -18.36
C ASN A 45 -4.31 -7.21 -17.56
N GLN A 46 -4.41 -7.57 -16.27
CA GLN A 46 -5.49 -7.15 -15.38
C GLN A 46 -5.00 -6.03 -14.46
N SER A 47 -4.99 -4.79 -14.96
CA SER A 47 -4.65 -3.60 -14.17
C SER A 47 -5.89 -2.74 -13.89
N PHE A 48 -5.91 -2.10 -12.72
CA PHE A 48 -6.90 -1.10 -12.36
C PHE A 48 -6.24 0.28 -12.25
N ASN A 49 -6.95 1.34 -12.61
CA ASN A 49 -6.43 2.71 -12.58
C ASN A 49 -6.44 3.35 -11.17
N LEU A 50 -6.44 2.53 -10.12
CA LEU A 50 -6.44 3.02 -8.74
C LEU A 50 -5.14 3.78 -8.47
N ASN A 51 -5.30 4.95 -7.85
CA ASN A 51 -4.21 5.80 -7.40
C ASN A 51 -4.01 5.73 -5.88
N ASN A 52 -4.90 5.07 -5.14
CA ASN A 52 -4.82 4.96 -3.70
C ASN A 52 -4.98 3.52 -3.22
N LEU A 53 -4.23 3.16 -2.18
CA LEU A 53 -4.29 1.85 -1.53
C LEU A 53 -4.32 2.04 -0.02
N VAL A 54 -5.33 1.47 0.63
CA VAL A 54 -5.50 1.52 2.09
C VAL A 54 -5.55 0.09 2.63
N LEU A 55 -4.55 -0.28 3.42
CA LEU A 55 -4.40 -1.57 4.08
C LEU A 55 -4.39 -1.37 5.59
N LEU A 56 -5.55 -1.51 6.20
CA LEU A 56 -5.66 -1.45 7.66
C LEU A 56 -5.51 -2.86 8.27
N HIS A 57 -4.98 -2.89 9.49
CA HIS A 57 -4.91 -4.09 10.31
C HIS A 57 -6.30 -4.74 10.42
N ASP A 58 -6.33 -6.05 10.29
CA ASP A 58 -7.48 -6.88 10.64
C ASP A 58 -6.95 -8.06 11.44
N SER A 59 -7.13 -8.04 12.76
CA SER A 59 -6.65 -9.06 13.70
C SER A 59 -7.15 -10.48 13.42
N ARG A 60 -8.12 -10.63 12.52
CA ARG A 60 -8.66 -11.92 12.10
C ARG A 60 -7.88 -12.55 10.94
N LYS A 61 -6.95 -11.80 10.34
CA LYS A 61 -6.16 -12.23 9.19
C LYS A 61 -4.93 -13.04 9.65
N PRO A 62 -4.55 -14.12 8.94
CA PRO A 62 -3.34 -14.87 9.25
C PRO A 62 -2.07 -14.02 9.13
N ALA A 63 -1.07 -14.33 9.96
CA ALA A 63 0.27 -13.75 9.84
C ALA A 63 0.83 -13.91 8.42
N GLY A 64 1.51 -12.88 7.91
CA GLY A 64 2.08 -12.87 6.55
C GLY A 64 1.10 -12.54 5.42
N GLN A 65 -0.20 -12.38 5.68
CA GLN A 65 -1.18 -12.01 4.64
C GLN A 65 -0.89 -10.64 4.01
N LEU A 66 -0.29 -9.71 4.76
CA LEU A 66 0.07 -8.38 4.26
C LEU A 66 1.12 -8.49 3.13
N THR A 67 2.16 -9.32 3.31
CA THR A 67 3.20 -9.55 2.31
C THR A 67 2.61 -10.07 1.00
N THR A 68 1.76 -11.09 1.05
CA THR A 68 1.08 -11.63 -0.14
C THR A 68 0.17 -10.59 -0.79
N THR A 69 -0.50 -9.77 0.03
CA THR A 69 -1.36 -8.69 -0.44
C THR A 69 -0.56 -7.64 -1.21
N LEU A 70 0.54 -7.14 -0.65
CA LEU A 70 1.40 -6.14 -1.27
C LEU A 70 1.96 -6.61 -2.61
N ASN A 71 2.51 -7.84 -2.67
CA ASN A 71 3.00 -8.45 -3.91
C ASN A 71 1.95 -8.47 -5.03
N GLY A 72 0.70 -8.77 -4.69
CA GLY A 72 -0.41 -8.71 -5.64
C GLY A 72 -0.74 -7.29 -6.07
N CYS A 73 -0.81 -6.38 -5.10
CA CYS A 73 -1.18 -4.99 -5.32
C CYS A 73 -0.21 -4.28 -6.27
N ILE A 74 1.11 -4.51 -6.14
CA ILE A 74 2.14 -3.92 -7.01
C ILE A 74 1.88 -4.28 -8.48
N LYS A 75 1.49 -5.52 -8.76
CA LYS A 75 1.22 -6.01 -10.13
C LYS A 75 -0.07 -5.45 -10.73
N VAL A 76 -1.08 -5.24 -9.89
CA VAL A 76 -2.45 -4.89 -10.33
C VAL A 76 -2.68 -3.38 -10.34
N TYR A 77 -1.98 -2.63 -9.49
CA TYR A 77 -2.13 -1.18 -9.33
C TYR A 77 -0.79 -0.46 -9.59
N PRO A 78 -0.35 -0.35 -10.85
CA PRO A 78 0.92 0.32 -11.15
C PRO A 78 0.87 1.85 -10.92
N LEU A 79 -0.32 2.43 -10.76
CA LEU A 79 -0.54 3.88 -10.67
C LEU A 79 -0.73 4.40 -9.24
N ILE A 80 -0.43 3.60 -8.21
CA ILE A 80 -0.60 4.02 -6.81
C ILE A 80 0.29 5.23 -6.51
N LYS A 81 -0.37 6.31 -6.09
CA LYS A 81 0.20 7.57 -5.61
C LYS A 81 0.05 7.72 -4.09
N ASN A 82 -1.03 7.20 -3.52
CA ASN A 82 -1.39 7.36 -2.13
C ASN A 82 -1.42 6.00 -1.42
N LEU A 83 -0.49 5.74 -0.51
CA LEU A 83 -0.40 4.48 0.23
C LEU A 83 -0.63 4.70 1.71
N ILE A 84 -1.55 3.93 2.30
CA ILE A 84 -1.82 3.91 3.74
C ILE A 84 -1.73 2.47 4.24
N ILE A 85 -0.82 2.19 5.17
CA ILE A 85 -0.68 0.88 5.82
C ILE A 85 -0.56 1.07 7.33
N SER A 86 -1.41 0.38 8.10
CA SER A 86 -1.51 0.62 9.55
C SER A 86 -0.75 -0.38 10.43
N GLU A 87 -0.10 -1.39 9.85
CA GLU A 87 0.60 -2.43 10.62
C GLU A 87 1.66 -3.16 9.79
N LEU A 88 2.84 -2.57 9.70
CA LEU A 88 4.02 -3.21 9.12
C LEU A 88 4.77 -3.98 10.21
N GLU A 89 5.13 -5.22 9.90
CA GLU A 89 5.75 -6.18 10.82
C GLU A 89 7.21 -6.48 10.46
N THR A 90 7.59 -6.34 9.19
CA THR A 90 8.89 -6.79 8.69
C THR A 90 9.52 -5.82 7.69
N GLU A 91 10.85 -5.85 7.58
CA GLU A 91 11.62 -5.08 6.60
C GLU A 91 11.20 -5.41 5.16
N MET A 92 10.94 -6.69 4.84
CA MET A 92 10.43 -7.10 3.54
C MET A 92 9.11 -6.40 3.16
N GLN A 93 8.20 -6.18 4.11
CA GLN A 93 6.95 -5.47 3.80
C GLN A 93 7.22 -3.99 3.49
N LEU A 94 8.21 -3.39 4.15
CA LEU A 94 8.65 -2.02 3.88
C LEU A 94 9.34 -1.88 2.51
N GLU A 95 10.18 -2.86 2.15
CA GLU A 95 10.77 -2.97 0.81
C GLU A 95 9.67 -3.05 -0.26
N LEU A 96 8.65 -3.90 -0.07
CA LEU A 96 7.51 -4.01 -0.99
C LEU A 96 6.74 -2.69 -1.12
N CYS A 97 6.66 -1.85 -0.08
CA CYS A 97 6.06 -0.52 -0.20
C CYS A 97 6.85 0.38 -1.15
N SER A 98 8.16 0.15 -1.29
CA SER A 98 9.06 0.94 -2.14
C SER A 98 8.94 0.54 -3.62
N GLU A 99 8.31 -0.59 -3.93
CA GLU A 99 8.07 -1.04 -5.31
C GLU A 99 6.98 -0.22 -6.02
N PHE A 100 6.18 0.56 -5.29
CA PHE A 100 5.22 1.48 -5.90
C PHE A 100 5.94 2.74 -6.42
N GLU A 101 6.28 2.74 -7.70
CA GLU A 101 7.13 3.76 -8.35
C GLU A 101 6.54 5.18 -8.43
N ASN A 102 5.23 5.31 -8.24
CA ASN A 102 4.48 6.56 -8.41
C ASN A 102 4.03 7.17 -7.08
N LEU A 103 4.54 6.70 -5.94
CA LEU A 103 4.15 7.21 -4.63
C LEU A 103 4.43 8.71 -4.47
N GLU A 104 3.39 9.44 -4.10
CA GLU A 104 3.42 10.87 -3.78
C GLU A 104 3.03 11.09 -2.31
N LYS A 105 2.18 10.24 -1.73
CA LYS A 105 1.75 10.33 -0.33
C LYS A 105 1.84 8.98 0.35
N CYS A 106 2.52 8.92 1.48
CA CYS A 106 2.75 7.67 2.19
C CYS A 106 2.44 7.83 3.69
N ARG A 107 1.56 6.97 4.21
CA ARG A 107 1.27 6.84 5.64
C ARG A 107 1.55 5.41 6.08
N LEU A 108 2.57 5.23 6.90
CA LEU A 108 2.99 3.92 7.38
C LEU A 108 3.03 3.89 8.90
N GLN A 109 2.58 2.79 9.47
CA GLN A 109 2.64 2.53 10.91
C GLN A 109 3.16 1.10 11.15
N LEU A 110 4.08 0.95 12.10
CA LEU A 110 4.53 -0.36 12.54
C LEU A 110 3.52 -1.03 13.47
N ALA A 111 3.50 -2.36 13.45
CA ALA A 111 2.77 -3.14 14.44
C ALA A 111 3.33 -2.91 15.85
N GLU A 112 2.45 -2.91 16.86
CA GLU A 112 2.86 -2.74 18.26
C GLU A 112 3.80 -3.84 18.76
N THR A 113 3.75 -5.02 18.13
CA THR A 113 4.57 -6.20 18.45
C THR A 113 6.00 -6.11 17.90
N VAL A 114 6.30 -5.13 17.05
CA VAL A 114 7.62 -4.93 16.46
C VAL A 114 8.50 -4.15 17.44
N TYR A 115 9.23 -4.89 18.28
CA TYR A 115 10.14 -4.33 19.30
C TYR A 115 11.38 -3.65 18.70
N SER A 116 11.72 -3.94 17.44
CA SER A 116 12.81 -3.30 16.69
C SER A 116 12.25 -2.25 15.74
N GLN A 117 12.41 -0.97 16.06
CA GLN A 117 11.94 0.13 15.22
C GLN A 117 12.53 0.02 13.80
N LEU A 118 11.72 -0.36 12.81
CA LEU A 118 12.17 -0.45 11.42
C LEU A 118 12.68 0.93 10.96
N CYS A 119 13.77 0.91 10.19
CA CYS A 119 14.38 2.10 9.62
C CYS A 119 13.86 2.29 8.19
N ILE A 120 13.31 3.46 7.88
CA ILE A 120 12.74 3.74 6.56
C ILE A 120 13.75 4.26 5.54
N ASN A 121 14.99 4.53 5.94
CA ASN A 121 15.95 5.26 5.11
C ASN A 121 16.13 4.65 3.71
N ASN A 122 16.28 3.33 3.60
CA ASN A 122 16.45 2.65 2.31
C ASN A 122 15.25 2.89 1.38
N SER A 123 14.02 2.85 1.90
CA SER A 123 12.81 3.15 1.14
C SER A 123 12.76 4.60 0.66
N LEU A 124 13.20 5.55 1.50
CA LEU A 124 13.27 6.96 1.13
C LEU A 124 14.36 7.23 0.09
N GLU A 125 15.48 6.51 0.13
CA GLU A 125 16.52 6.63 -0.90
C GLU A 125 16.02 6.13 -2.27
N LEU A 126 15.14 5.12 -2.28
CA LEU A 126 14.58 4.57 -3.51
C LEU A 126 13.43 5.39 -4.09
N ARG A 127 12.61 6.03 -3.24
CA ARG A 127 11.31 6.61 -3.66
C ARG A 127 10.97 7.96 -3.03
N GLY A 128 11.87 8.54 -2.25
CA GLY A 128 11.60 9.79 -1.52
C GLY A 128 11.45 11.01 -2.43
N ASP A 129 12.04 10.99 -3.63
CA ASP A 129 12.15 12.13 -4.55
C ASP A 129 10.79 12.65 -5.01
N LYS A 130 9.81 11.76 -5.12
CA LYS A 130 8.42 12.06 -5.53
C LYS A 130 7.48 12.31 -4.35
N LEU A 131 7.89 12.03 -3.12
CA LEU A 131 7.01 12.18 -1.95
C LEU A 131 6.73 13.65 -1.64
N THR A 132 5.45 13.97 -1.60
CA THR A 132 4.90 15.28 -1.19
C THR A 132 4.34 15.25 0.23
N SER A 133 4.00 14.06 0.74
CA SER A 133 3.50 13.86 2.10
C SER A 133 3.97 12.53 2.67
N LEU A 134 4.50 12.56 3.91
CA LEU A 134 5.02 11.38 4.60
C LEU A 134 4.57 11.41 6.06
N LEU A 135 3.81 10.41 6.49
CA LEU A 135 3.42 10.23 7.88
C LEU A 135 3.89 8.87 8.38
N LEU A 136 4.77 8.88 9.38
CA LEU A 136 5.37 7.70 9.95
C LEU A 136 5.02 7.57 11.42
N THR A 137 4.60 6.37 11.83
CA THR A 137 4.33 6.04 13.22
C THR A 137 5.21 4.88 13.66
N SER A 138 6.01 5.11 14.69
CA SER A 138 6.93 4.13 15.29
C SER A 138 8.11 3.71 14.41
N PHE A 139 8.58 4.57 13.49
CA PHE A 139 9.77 4.33 12.67
C PHE A 139 11.01 5.06 13.19
N THR A 140 12.20 4.53 12.85
CA THR A 140 13.43 5.31 12.85
C THR A 140 13.67 5.92 11.47
N VAL A 141 14.13 7.17 11.45
CA VAL A 141 14.44 7.89 10.23
C VAL A 141 15.61 8.85 10.46
N SER A 142 16.53 8.92 9.49
CA SER A 142 17.62 9.89 9.50
C SER A 142 17.15 11.23 8.93
N ILE A 143 17.41 12.31 9.66
CA ILE A 143 17.14 13.69 9.20
C ILE A 143 17.92 13.99 7.91
N GLU A 144 19.16 13.51 7.80
CA GLU A 144 19.99 13.71 6.61
C GLU A 144 19.37 13.04 5.38
N VAL A 145 18.82 11.83 5.55
CA VAL A 145 18.13 11.10 4.47
C VAL A 145 16.85 11.82 4.09
N LEU A 146 16.05 12.31 5.05
CA LEU A 146 14.86 13.11 4.75
C LEU A 146 15.20 14.35 3.94
N ALA A 147 16.19 15.14 4.40
CA ALA A 147 16.58 16.38 3.74
C ALA A 147 17.14 16.15 2.33
N LYS A 148 17.89 15.05 2.12
CA LYS A 148 18.53 14.74 0.84
C LYS A 148 17.57 14.06 -0.14
N CYS A 149 16.78 13.12 0.33
CA CYS A 149 16.01 12.21 -0.52
C CYS A 149 14.55 12.63 -0.66
N CYS A 150 14.01 13.49 0.21
CA CYS A 150 12.60 13.90 0.17
C CYS A 150 12.44 15.42 0.01
N PRO A 151 13.02 16.04 -1.04
CA PRO A 151 13.05 17.51 -1.20
C PRO A 151 11.67 18.14 -1.42
N SER A 152 10.67 17.34 -1.79
CA SER A 152 9.32 17.79 -2.14
C SER A 152 8.31 17.68 -0.99
N LEU A 153 8.75 17.23 0.20
CA LEU A 153 7.86 17.16 1.37
C LEU A 153 7.43 18.57 1.78
N VAL A 154 6.12 18.78 1.79
CA VAL A 154 5.50 20.03 2.20
C VAL A 154 4.95 19.86 3.63
N ASP A 155 5.19 20.85 4.48
CA ASP A 155 4.70 20.89 5.88
C ASP A 155 3.17 20.77 6.00
#